data_AF-A0A1F8SCZ6-F1
#
_entry.id   AF-A0A1F8SCZ6-F1
#
_cell.length_a   1.000
_cell.length_b   1.000
_cell.length_c   1.000
_cell.angle_alpha   90.00
_cell.angle_beta   90.00
_cell.angle_gamma   90.00
#
_symmetry.space_group_name_H-M   'P 1'
#
loop_
_entity.id
_entity.type
_entity.pdbx_description
1 polymer ?
#
loop_
_entity_poly.entity_id
_entity_poly.type
_entity_poly.pdbx_seq_one_letter_code
_entity_poly.pdbx_strand_id
1 'polypeptide(L)'
;MKITLDLDADLYRAVKVEAARNDRSVRDVVAEALEHWLEQAEDAEDRASADAALAEYRREGGVAAEAFFRHLAAETQATYGSDGE
;
A
#
# COMPACT_ATOMS: atom_id res chain seq x y z
N MET A 1 4.97 9.47 19.38
CA MET A 1 3.88 10.42 19.07
C MET A 1 2.62 9.98 19.81
N LYS A 2 1.81 10.89 20.36
CA LYS A 2 0.55 10.55 21.06
C LYS A 2 -0.61 11.17 20.29
N ILE A 3 -1.66 10.39 20.09
CA ILE A 3 -2.93 10.84 19.52
C ILE A 3 -4.05 10.59 20.55
N THR A 4 -5.12 11.37 20.45
CA THR A 4 -6.36 11.14 21.20
C THR A 4 -7.44 10.78 20.19
N LEU A 5 -8.09 9.65 20.41
CA LEU A 5 -9.16 9.12 19.55
C LEU A 5 -10.48 9.26 20.30
N ASP A 6 -11.48 9.82 19.65
CA ASP A 6 -12.86 9.78 20.12
C ASP A 6 -13.52 8.52 19.56
N LEU A 7 -14.02 7.66 20.44
CA LEU A 7 -14.63 6.38 20.09
C LEU A 7 -16.05 6.38 20.64
N ASP A 8 -16.98 5.83 19.87
CA ASP A 8 -18.31 5.59 20.41
C ASP A 8 -18.24 4.64 21.63
N ALA A 9 -19.21 4.78 22.53
CA ALA A 9 -19.18 4.09 23.81
C ALA A 9 -19.19 2.56 23.67
N ASP A 10 -19.86 2.04 22.63
CA ASP A 10 -20.00 0.61 22.40
C ASP A 10 -18.72 0.00 21.83
N LEU A 11 -18.08 0.70 20.89
CA LEU A 11 -16.77 0.35 20.34
C LEU A 11 -15.69 0.40 21.41
N TYR A 12 -15.64 1.48 22.22
CA TYR A 12 -14.69 1.56 23.32
C TYR A 12 -14.88 0.40 24.31
N ARG A 13 -16.12 0.06 24.64
CA ARG A 13 -16.44 -1.08 25.50
C ARG A 13 -15.98 -2.40 24.88
N ALA A 14 -16.25 -2.63 23.60
CA ALA A 14 -15.83 -3.83 22.89
C ALA A 14 -14.30 -3.98 22.92
N VAL A 15 -13.56 -2.92 22.60
CA VAL A 15 -12.09 -2.91 22.64
C VAL A 15 -11.57 -3.18 24.06
N LYS A 16 -12.17 -2.59 25.10
CA LYS A 16 -11.77 -2.86 26.49
C LYS A 16 -11.98 -4.31 26.88
N VAL A 17 -13.11 -4.91 26.48
CA VAL A 17 -13.41 -6.31 26.75
C VAL A 17 -12.40 -7.20 26.05
N GLU A 18 -12.06 -6.90 24.80
CA GLU A 18 -11.09 -7.69 24.02
C GLU A 18 -9.68 -7.59 24.60
N ALA A 19 -9.26 -6.38 24.97
CA ALA A 19 -8.01 -6.14 25.67
C ALA A 19 -7.93 -6.97 26.97
N ALA A 20 -8.99 -6.96 27.79
CA ALA A 20 -9.03 -7.72 29.03
C ALA A 20 -9.04 -9.25 28.81
N ARG A 21 -9.73 -9.74 27.78
CA ARG A 21 -9.79 -11.18 27.45
C ARG A 21 -8.45 -11.76 27.06
N ASN A 22 -7.60 -10.96 26.41
CA ASN A 22 -6.30 -11.41 25.90
C ASN A 22 -5.12 -10.95 26.75
N ASP A 23 -5.37 -10.33 27.92
CA ASP A 23 -4.35 -9.74 28.79
C ASP A 23 -3.46 -8.71 28.05
N ARG A 24 -4.10 -7.86 27.24
CA ARG A 24 -3.46 -6.82 26.43
C ARG A 24 -3.90 -5.43 26.86
N SER A 25 -3.13 -4.41 26.49
CA SER A 25 -3.57 -3.03 26.69
C SER A 25 -4.53 -2.58 25.57
N VAL A 26 -5.47 -1.70 25.90
CA VAL A 26 -6.36 -1.06 24.91
C VAL A 26 -5.55 -0.40 23.78
N ARG A 27 -4.42 0.21 24.13
CA ARG A 27 -3.54 0.85 23.15
C ARG A 27 -3.04 -0.15 22.11
N ASP A 28 -2.58 -1.32 22.53
CA ASP A 28 -1.99 -2.30 21.61
C ASP A 28 -3.06 -2.92 20.71
N VAL A 29 -4.27 -3.16 21.24
CA VAL A 29 -5.42 -3.62 20.44
C VAL A 29 -5.81 -2.56 19.39
N VAL A 30 -5.87 -1.28 19.78
CA VAL A 30 -6.21 -0.19 18.84
C VAL A 30 -5.11 0.01 17.81
N ALA A 31 -3.83 -0.08 18.20
CA ALA A 31 -2.71 0.06 17.28
C ALA A 31 -2.73 -1.01 16.19
N GLU A 32 -2.90 -2.28 16.57
CA GLU A 32 -2.99 -3.40 15.63
C GLU A 32 -4.24 -3.28 14.73
N ALA A 33 -5.38 -2.87 15.29
CA ALA A 33 -6.60 -2.65 14.50
C ALA A 33 -6.41 -1.55 13.44
N LEU A 34 -5.69 -0.47 13.78
CA LEU A 34 -5.37 0.60 12.84
C LEU A 34 -4.37 0.16 11.78
N GLU A 35 -3.34 -0.61 12.15
CA GLU A 35 -2.37 -1.19 11.22
C GLU A 35 -3.07 -2.06 10.17
N HIS A 36 -3.87 -3.02 10.61
CA HIS A 36 -4.63 -3.87 9.69
C HIS A 36 -5.66 -3.12 8.85
N TRP A 37 -6.26 -2.06 9.40
CA TRP A 37 -7.17 -1.24 8.63
C TRP A 37 -6.45 -0.47 7.51
N LEU A 38 -5.26 0.07 7.80
CA LEU A 38 -4.43 0.75 6.81
C LEU A 38 -3.90 -0.22 5.75
N GLU A 39 -3.39 -1.39 6.14
CA GLU A 39 -2.96 -2.43 5.19
C GLU A 39 -4.10 -2.81 4.24
N GLN A 40 -5.32 -2.99 4.75
CA GLN A 40 -6.48 -3.31 3.91
C GLN A 40 -6.87 -2.16 2.96
N ALA A 41 -6.68 -0.91 3.38
CA ALA A 41 -6.91 0.25 2.53
C ALA A 41 -5.87 0.31 1.40
N GLU A 42 -4.58 0.13 1.70
CA GLU A 42 -3.50 0.07 0.73
C GLU A 42 -3.73 -1.08 -0.28
N ASP A 43 -4.07 -2.26 0.21
CA ASP A 43 -4.45 -3.41 -0.59
C ASP A 43 -5.60 -3.10 -1.57
N ALA A 44 -6.58 -2.30 -1.15
CA ALA A 44 -7.72 -1.92 -1.99
C ALA A 44 -7.29 -0.94 -3.09
N GLU A 45 -6.42 0.00 -2.77
CA GLU A 45 -5.82 0.93 -3.73
C GLU A 45 -4.97 0.19 -4.76
N ASP A 46 -4.14 -0.76 -4.32
CA ASP A 46 -3.31 -1.59 -5.20
C ASP A 46 -4.14 -2.44 -6.16
N ARG A 47 -5.22 -3.06 -5.68
CA ARG A 47 -6.16 -3.80 -6.54
C ARG A 47 -6.79 -2.88 -7.58
N ALA A 48 -7.24 -1.69 -7.18
CA ALA A 48 -7.83 -0.74 -8.12
C ALA A 48 -6.82 -0.29 -9.19
N SER A 49 -5.57 -0.05 -8.80
CA SER A 49 -4.46 0.28 -9.71
C SER A 49 -4.17 -0.87 -10.69
N ALA A 50 -4.10 -2.10 -10.20
CA ALA A 50 -3.88 -3.29 -11.02
C ALA A 50 -5.03 -3.51 -12.02
N ASP A 51 -6.28 -3.33 -11.59
CA ASP A 51 -7.46 -3.43 -12.46
C ASP A 51 -7.43 -2.37 -13.57
N ALA A 52 -7.02 -1.14 -13.25
CA ALA A 52 -6.86 -0.07 -14.23
C ALA A 52 -5.76 -0.40 -15.26
N ALA A 53 -4.59 -0.84 -14.80
CA ALA A 53 -3.49 -1.24 -15.68
C ALA A 53 -3.86 -2.43 -16.59
N LEU A 54 -4.59 -3.41 -16.06
CA LEU A 54 -5.08 -4.53 -16.85
C LEU A 54 -6.12 -4.10 -17.89
N ALA A 55 -6.99 -3.15 -17.55
CA ALA A 55 -7.94 -2.57 -18.49
C ALA A 55 -7.25 -1.79 -19.61
N GLU A 56 -6.19 -1.05 -19.32
CA GLU A 56 -5.33 -0.39 -20.32
C GLU A 56 -4.69 -1.41 -21.26
N TYR A 57 -4.01 -2.42 -20.71
CA TYR A 57 -3.39 -3.49 -21.50
C TYR A 57 -4.39 -4.20 -22.41
N ARG A 58 -5.62 -4.45 -21.94
CA ARG A 58 -6.67 -5.05 -22.77
C ARG A 58 -7.12 -4.17 -23.93
N ARG A 59 -7.08 -2.85 -23.78
CA ARG A 59 -7.46 -1.89 -24.83
C ARG A 59 -6.32 -1.66 -25.83
N GLU A 60 -5.10 -1.53 -25.33
CA GLU A 60 -3.96 -0.99 -26.09
C GLU A 60 -2.93 -2.07 -26.45
N GLY A 61 -3.02 -3.24 -25.82
CA GLY A 61 -2.02 -4.29 -25.91
C GLY A 61 -0.78 -3.96 -25.08
N GLY A 62 0.30 -4.70 -25.32
CA GLY A 62 1.60 -4.42 -24.71
C GLY A 62 2.69 -4.24 -25.74
N VAL A 63 3.88 -3.91 -25.27
CA VAL A 63 5.09 -3.82 -26.09
C VAL A 63 5.90 -5.11 -26.00
N ALA A 64 6.61 -5.44 -27.09
CA ALA A 64 7.56 -6.54 -27.06
C ALA A 64 8.69 -6.23 -26.07
N ALA A 65 9.04 -7.21 -25.22
CA ALA A 65 10.06 -7.03 -24.19
C ALA A 65 11.40 -6.52 -24.76
N GLU A 66 11.83 -7.04 -25.91
CA GLU A 66 13.06 -6.58 -26.57
C GLU A 66 13.00 -5.08 -26.94
N ALA A 67 11.87 -4.63 -27.48
CA ALA A 67 11.69 -3.22 -27.84
C ALA A 67 11.69 -2.33 -26.59
N PHE A 68 11.05 -2.77 -25.51
CA PHE A 68 11.06 -2.08 -24.22
C PHE A 68 12.48 -1.94 -23.66
N PHE A 69 13.24 -3.04 -23.57
CA PHE A 69 14.60 -2.99 -23.01
C PHE A 69 15.57 -2.18 -23.87
N ARG A 70 15.40 -2.20 -25.20
CA ARG A 70 16.20 -1.36 -26.10
C ARG A 70 15.95 0.12 -25.84
N HIS A 71 14.69 0.52 -25.66
CA HIS A 71 14.32 1.88 -25.33
C HIS A 71 14.90 2.31 -23.96
N LEU A 72 14.70 1.49 -22.92
CA LEU A 72 15.22 1.74 -21.58
C LEU A 72 16.75 1.89 -21.55
N ALA A 73 17.47 1.05 -22.28
CA ALA A 73 18.93 1.13 -22.38
C ALA A 73 19.38 2.45 -23.04
N ALA A 74 18.67 2.90 -24.09
CA ALA A 74 18.96 4.16 -24.74
C ALA A 74 18.70 5.37 -23.82
N GLU A 75 17.59 5.38 -23.06
CA GLU A 75 17.30 6.43 -22.07
C GLU A 75 18.34 6.47 -20.94
N THR A 76 18.74 5.29 -20.45
CA THR A 76 19.75 5.17 -19.39
C THR A 76 21.10 5.71 -19.86
N GLN A 77 21.55 5.34 -21.07
CA GLN A 77 22.79 5.86 -21.66
C GLN A 77 22.72 7.38 -21.87
N ALA A 78 21.58 7.90 -22.32
CA ALA A 78 21.40 9.35 -22.49
C ALA A 78 21.44 10.12 -21.16
N THR A 79 20.95 9.51 -20.07
CA THR A 79 20.89 10.14 -18.75
C THR A 79 22.21 10.06 -17.99
N TYR A 80 22.94 8.95 -18.10
CA TYR A 80 24.11 8.65 -17.25
C TYR A 80 25.42 8.39 -18.01
N GLY A 81 25.39 8.33 -19.34
CA GLY A 81 26.54 7.91 -20.16
C GLY A 81 27.60 8.98 -20.40
N SER A 82 27.46 10.20 -19.88
CA SER A 82 28.41 11.31 -20.11
C SER A 82 29.48 11.48 -19.03
N ASP A 83 29.49 10.68 -17.96
CA ASP A 83 30.43 10.84 -16.82
C ASP A 83 31.62 9.86 -16.85
N GLY A 84 31.90 9.27 -18.00
CA GLY A 84 32.89 8.20 -18.14
C GLY A 84 33.82 8.34 -19.34
N GLU A 85 34.42 9.51 -19.55
CA GLU A 85 35.65 9.71 -20.35
C GLU A 85 36.53 10.82 -19.77
#